data_AF-A0A975FVI7-F1
#
_entry.id   AF-A0A975FVI7-F1
#
_cell.length_a   1.000
_cell.length_b   1.000
_cell.length_c   1.000
_cell.angle_alpha   90.00
_cell.angle_beta   90.00
_cell.angle_gamma   90.00
#
_symmetry.space_group_name_H-M   'P 1'
#
loop_
_entity.id
_entity.type
_entity.pdbx_description
1 polymer ?
#
loop_
_entity_poly.entity_id
_entity_poly.type
_entity_poly.pdbx_seq_one_letter_code
_entity_poly.pdbx_strand_id
1 'polypeptide(L)'
;MAAKSPDKLALAALDTALSQVVAAVKADPSSATVRRVRDGLTKHFEAVEKARSEADPVSTPLTSFDPSDPKTVGRMVSLALLAQPMVPLAAVKPAYGSGVYAIYYTGDHPLYERISGTETPIYVGKADPSNGDASTAREQGPRLTARLIEHAGTIATAEKYAIEHTLPPGLSALRLADFRCRRLVCATNAQLVAERHLIRMFWPVWNSDTKACWGMSKHGDAASTRRNKRSPWDVVHPGRIWALDEQLENNATADEVAARINAILDEYPPRTDHAALLEEMLVAFRQDAGGDSDLAEASPLRDVPGPTEDEAGGPNDD
;
A
#
# COMPACT_ATOMS: atom_id res chain seq x y z
N MET A 1 47.42 40.15 -22.27
CA MET A 1 46.24 39.27 -22.07
C MET A 1 46.34 38.72 -20.66
N ALA A 2 45.40 39.05 -19.77
CA ALA A 2 45.41 38.49 -18.41
C ALA A 2 45.16 36.98 -18.49
N ALA A 3 46.00 36.17 -17.84
CA ALA A 3 45.82 34.73 -17.76
C ALA A 3 44.45 34.42 -17.12
N LYS A 4 43.66 33.53 -17.74
CA LYS A 4 42.39 33.09 -17.15
C LYS A 4 42.69 32.46 -15.79
N SER A 5 41.87 32.79 -14.80
CA SER A 5 41.97 32.19 -13.48
C SER A 5 41.67 30.67 -13.55
N PRO A 6 42.22 29.86 -12.61
CA PRO A 6 42.11 28.40 -12.66
C PRO A 6 40.66 27.87 -12.77
N ASP A 7 39.71 28.52 -12.10
CA ASP A 7 38.27 28.27 -12.17
C ASP A 7 37.70 28.44 -13.59
N LYS A 8 38.07 29.53 -14.28
CA LYS A 8 37.64 29.80 -15.66
C LYS A 8 38.21 28.81 -16.67
N LEU A 9 39.39 28.25 -16.39
CA LEU A 9 39.98 27.21 -17.22
C LEU A 9 39.28 25.86 -17.01
N ALA A 10 38.95 25.51 -15.76
CA ALA A 10 38.22 24.29 -15.43
C ALA A 10 36.80 24.26 -16.05
N LEU A 11 36.05 25.37 -15.94
CA LEU A 11 34.72 25.49 -16.54
C LEU A 11 34.77 25.39 -18.07
N ALA A 12 35.74 26.04 -18.72
CA ALA A 12 35.91 25.95 -20.17
C ALA A 12 36.25 24.52 -20.66
N ALA A 13 36.99 23.75 -19.86
CA ALA A 13 37.26 22.34 -20.16
C ALA A 13 36.00 21.48 -20.04
N LEU A 14 35.16 21.73 -19.03
CA LEU A 14 33.87 21.07 -18.87
C LEU A 14 32.92 21.38 -20.03
N ASP A 15 32.80 22.64 -20.45
CA ASP A 15 31.99 23.06 -21.61
C ASP A 15 32.43 22.36 -22.90
N THR A 16 33.75 22.22 -23.08
CA THR A 16 34.34 21.54 -24.23
C THR A 16 34.00 20.04 -24.21
N ALA A 17 34.13 19.39 -23.05
CA ALA A 17 33.80 17.98 -22.89
C ALA A 17 32.30 17.71 -23.14
N LEU A 18 31.41 18.54 -22.60
CA LEU A 18 29.96 18.43 -22.84
C LEU A 18 29.62 18.60 -24.33
N SER A 19 30.23 19.57 -25.00
CA SER A 19 30.06 19.78 -26.43
C SER A 19 30.49 18.56 -27.26
N GLN A 20 31.59 17.89 -26.86
CA GLN A 20 32.05 16.66 -27.50
C GLN A 20 31.08 15.49 -27.28
N VAL A 21 30.51 15.36 -26.07
CA VAL A 21 29.48 14.34 -25.78
C VAL A 21 28.23 14.55 -26.64
N VAL A 22 27.76 15.79 -26.78
CA VAL A 22 26.61 16.11 -27.64
C VAL A 22 26.91 15.83 -29.11
N ALA A 23 28.12 16.15 -29.59
CA ALA A 23 28.54 15.86 -30.95
C ALA A 23 28.60 14.35 -31.24
N ALA A 24 29.06 13.54 -30.28
CA ALA A 24 29.13 12.09 -30.40
C ALA A 24 27.74 11.42 -30.56
N VAL A 25 26.68 12.05 -30.05
CA VAL A 25 25.29 11.53 -30.17
C VAL A 25 24.61 12.02 -31.45
N LYS A 26 25.08 13.10 -32.08
CA LYS A 26 24.50 13.61 -33.35
C LYS A 26 24.98 12.88 -34.60
N ALA A 27 26.01 12.05 -34.49
CA ALA A 27 26.66 11.35 -35.61
C ALA A 27 26.12 9.92 -35.83
N ASP A 28 24.80 9.75 -35.91
CA ASP A 28 24.10 8.45 -36.08
C ASP A 28 24.64 7.32 -35.17
N PRO A 29 24.59 7.49 -33.84
CA PRO A 29 25.23 6.59 -32.90
C PRO A 29 24.48 5.26 -32.76
N SER A 30 25.21 4.19 -32.51
CA SER A 30 24.60 2.92 -32.11
C SER A 30 23.85 3.04 -30.77
N SER A 31 22.83 2.21 -30.57
CA SER A 31 22.05 2.14 -29.31
C SER A 31 22.91 1.92 -28.06
N ALA A 32 23.99 1.15 -28.19
CA ALA A 32 24.97 0.93 -27.12
C ALA A 32 25.74 2.21 -26.76
N THR A 33 26.07 3.05 -27.75
CA THR A 33 26.71 4.36 -27.52
C THR A 33 25.74 5.32 -26.83
N VAL A 34 24.48 5.38 -27.28
CA VAL A 34 23.44 6.21 -26.64
C VAL A 34 23.25 5.83 -25.17
N ARG A 35 23.11 4.54 -24.86
CA ARG A 35 22.96 4.06 -23.47
C ARG A 35 24.18 4.44 -22.60
N ARG A 36 25.39 4.20 -23.11
CA ARG A 36 26.63 4.52 -22.38
C ARG A 36 26.77 6.02 -22.10
N VAL A 37 26.44 6.86 -23.08
CA VAL A 37 26.44 8.32 -22.91
C VAL A 37 25.39 8.74 -21.88
N ARG A 38 24.17 8.19 -21.95
CA ARG A 38 23.10 8.48 -20.98
C ARG A 38 23.53 8.11 -19.55
N ASP A 39 23.95 6.86 -19.33
CA ASP A 39 24.34 6.37 -18.00
C ASP A 39 25.58 7.14 -17.48
N GLY A 40 26.52 7.50 -18.36
CA GLY A 40 27.67 8.34 -18.04
C GLY A 40 27.28 9.78 -17.65
N LEU A 41 26.34 10.40 -18.37
CA LEU A 41 25.82 11.73 -18.06
C LEU A 41 25.06 11.76 -16.72
N THR A 42 24.30 10.72 -16.39
CA THR A 42 23.67 10.58 -15.06
C THR A 42 24.71 10.60 -13.95
N LYS A 43 25.80 9.84 -14.08
CA LYS A 43 26.89 9.85 -13.09
C LYS A 43 27.60 11.21 -13.00
N HIS A 44 27.77 11.92 -14.12
CA HIS A 44 28.39 13.25 -14.12
C HIS A 44 27.46 14.31 -13.55
N PHE A 45 26.14 14.17 -13.74
CA PHE A 45 25.14 15.05 -13.12
C PHE A 45 25.25 15.00 -11.58
N GLU A 46 25.36 13.81 -10.99
CA GLU A 46 25.59 13.64 -9.55
C GLU A 46 26.90 14.33 -9.09
N ALA A 47 27.98 14.18 -9.86
CA ALA A 47 29.27 14.81 -9.55
C ALA A 47 29.23 16.34 -9.68
N VAL A 48 28.52 16.86 -10.68
CA VAL A 48 28.32 18.30 -10.90
C VAL A 48 27.45 18.90 -9.79
N GLU A 49 26.36 18.25 -9.40
CA GLU A 49 25.54 18.71 -8.27
C GLU A 49 26.31 18.70 -6.96
N LYS A 50 27.16 17.67 -6.73
CA LYS A 50 28.05 17.64 -5.57
C LYS A 50 29.03 18.82 -5.58
N ALA A 51 29.70 19.07 -6.71
CA ALA A 51 30.63 20.19 -6.84
C ALA A 51 29.93 21.56 -6.69
N ARG A 52 28.70 21.69 -7.22
CA ARG A 52 27.86 22.87 -7.04
C ARG A 52 27.54 23.09 -5.56
N SER A 53 27.14 22.04 -4.84
CA SER A 53 26.85 22.07 -3.40
C SER A 53 28.07 22.45 -2.57
N GLU A 54 29.25 21.90 -2.87
CA GLU A 54 30.51 22.23 -2.18
C GLU A 54 30.98 23.68 -2.44
N ALA A 55 30.65 24.23 -3.60
CA ALA A 55 30.99 25.60 -3.99
C ALA A 55 29.94 26.64 -3.56
N ASP A 56 28.76 26.21 -3.09
CA ASP A 56 27.69 27.09 -2.64
C ASP A 56 27.95 27.52 -1.19
N PRO A 57 28.18 28.81 -0.91
CA PRO A 57 28.36 29.29 0.47
C PRO A 57 27.06 29.19 1.30
N VAL A 58 25.93 28.92 0.66
CA VAL A 58 24.63 28.69 1.28
C VAL A 58 24.36 27.19 1.33
N SER A 59 24.29 26.62 2.54
CA SER A 59 23.94 25.21 2.71
C SER A 59 22.55 24.92 2.18
N THR A 60 22.43 23.88 1.35
CA THR A 60 21.12 23.28 1.05
C THR A 60 20.60 22.59 2.32
N PRO A 61 19.30 22.68 2.65
CA PRO A 61 18.76 21.92 3.77
C PRO A 61 18.92 20.42 3.52
N LEU A 62 19.13 19.65 4.60
CA LEU A 62 19.34 18.19 4.51
C LEU A 62 18.15 17.46 3.88
N THR A 63 16.95 18.01 4.06
CA THR A 63 15.70 17.52 3.47
C THR A 63 14.82 18.70 3.06
N SER A 64 13.98 18.51 2.05
CA SER A 64 12.93 19.44 1.67
C SER A 64 11.56 18.80 1.87
N PHE A 65 10.56 19.62 2.22
CA PHE A 65 9.17 19.17 2.27
C PHE A 65 8.48 19.58 0.97
N ASP A 66 8.14 18.60 0.13
CA ASP A 66 7.35 18.81 -1.07
C ASP A 66 5.93 18.26 -0.85
N PRO A 67 4.91 19.11 -0.64
CA PRO A 67 3.54 18.64 -0.44
C PRO A 67 2.92 17.96 -1.67
N SER A 68 3.56 18.06 -2.84
CA SER A 68 3.13 17.40 -4.08
C SER A 68 3.82 16.06 -4.31
N ASP A 69 4.87 15.73 -3.54
CA ASP A 69 5.53 14.44 -3.63
C ASP A 69 4.57 13.30 -3.24
N PRO A 70 4.41 12.24 -4.07
CA PRO A 70 3.52 11.13 -3.78
C PRO A 70 3.72 10.46 -2.43
N LYS A 71 4.97 10.34 -1.92
CA LYS A 71 5.21 9.75 -0.59
C LYS A 71 4.67 10.67 0.50
N THR A 72 4.92 11.97 0.37
CA THR A 72 4.45 13.00 1.30
C THR A 72 2.91 13.06 1.33
N VAL A 73 2.26 13.04 0.16
CA VAL A 73 0.78 12.94 0.06
C VAL A 73 0.27 11.68 0.74
N GLY A 74 0.90 10.52 0.50
CA GLY A 74 0.54 9.26 1.15
C GLY A 74 0.60 9.35 2.68
N ARG A 75 1.68 9.92 3.23
CA ARG A 75 1.83 10.15 4.69
C ARG A 75 0.73 11.07 5.23
N MET A 76 0.46 12.20 4.58
CA MET A 76 -0.55 13.18 5.02
C MET A 76 -1.97 12.59 5.03
N VAL A 77 -2.34 11.87 3.97
CA VAL A 77 -3.68 11.24 3.88
C VAL A 77 -3.82 10.12 4.91
N SER A 78 -2.75 9.36 5.16
CA SER A 78 -2.74 8.30 6.18
C SER A 78 -2.92 8.87 7.59
N LEU A 79 -2.24 9.97 7.91
CA LEU A 79 -2.40 10.68 9.17
C LEU A 79 -3.85 11.17 9.33
N ALA A 80 -4.42 11.76 8.27
CA ALA A 80 -5.80 12.22 8.25
C ALA A 80 -6.80 11.06 8.41
N LEU A 81 -6.51 9.87 7.86
CA LEU A 81 -7.34 8.68 8.05
C LEU A 81 -7.30 8.23 9.50
N LEU A 82 -6.13 8.14 10.13
CA LEU A 82 -5.99 7.72 11.53
C LEU A 82 -6.68 8.68 12.49
N ALA A 83 -6.73 9.97 12.17
CA ALA A 83 -7.48 10.97 12.95
C ALA A 83 -9.01 10.79 12.89
N GLN A 84 -9.54 9.96 11.97
CA GLN A 84 -10.97 9.70 11.89
C GLN A 84 -11.44 8.81 13.05
N PRO A 85 -12.67 9.01 13.56
CA PRO A 85 -13.23 8.13 14.58
C PRO A 85 -13.39 6.71 14.03
N MET A 86 -13.11 5.71 14.85
CA MET A 86 -13.49 4.33 14.55
C MET A 86 -15.00 4.17 14.70
N VAL A 87 -15.67 3.68 13.67
CA VAL A 87 -17.12 3.39 13.68
C VAL A 87 -17.40 1.91 13.41
N PRO A 88 -18.52 1.35 13.88
CA PRO A 88 -18.90 -0.02 13.53
C PRO A 88 -19.01 -0.22 12.02
N LEU A 89 -18.38 -1.28 11.50
CA LEU A 89 -18.44 -1.61 10.07
C LEU A 89 -19.89 -1.85 9.61
N ALA A 90 -20.69 -2.54 10.44
CA ALA A 90 -22.12 -2.77 10.22
C ALA A 90 -22.98 -1.49 10.17
N ALA A 91 -22.48 -0.37 10.71
CA ALA A 91 -23.22 0.89 10.78
C ALA A 91 -22.92 1.83 9.61
N VAL A 92 -22.06 1.43 8.67
CA VAL A 92 -21.74 2.22 7.49
C VAL A 92 -22.99 2.40 6.62
N LYS A 93 -23.31 3.67 6.31
CA LYS A 93 -24.41 4.05 5.43
C LYS A 93 -23.87 4.62 4.12
N PRO A 94 -24.61 4.51 3.01
CA PRO A 94 -24.23 5.13 1.74
C PRO A 94 -23.94 6.63 1.91
N ALA A 95 -22.80 7.07 1.40
CA ALA A 95 -22.41 8.47 1.34
C ALA A 95 -21.55 8.72 0.09
N TYR A 96 -21.66 9.91 -0.47
CA TYR A 96 -20.82 10.34 -1.59
C TYR A 96 -19.34 10.43 -1.17
N GLY A 97 -18.45 10.09 -2.11
CA GLY A 97 -17.01 10.18 -1.98
C GLY A 97 -16.28 8.90 -2.37
N SER A 98 -15.09 9.08 -2.90
CA SER A 98 -14.04 8.06 -3.07
C SER A 98 -12.91 8.33 -2.08
N GLY A 99 -12.05 7.35 -1.83
CA GLY A 99 -10.95 7.57 -0.89
C GLY A 99 -10.34 6.30 -0.33
N VAL A 100 -9.89 6.36 0.92
CA VAL A 100 -9.18 5.28 1.60
C VAL A 100 -9.90 4.88 2.88
N TYR A 101 -9.79 3.60 3.25
CA TYR A 101 -10.36 3.06 4.47
C TYR A 101 -9.45 2.00 5.10
N ALA A 102 -9.67 1.78 6.38
CA ALA A 102 -9.01 0.74 7.16
C ALA A 102 -10.06 0.04 8.04
N ILE A 103 -10.01 -1.29 8.07
CA ILE A 103 -10.87 -2.16 8.88
C ILE A 103 -10.05 -2.67 10.06
N TYR A 104 -10.66 -2.67 11.24
CA TYR A 104 -10.04 -3.05 12.51
C TYR A 104 -10.86 -4.16 13.17
N TYR A 105 -10.18 -5.02 13.92
CA TYR A 105 -10.80 -6.13 14.64
C TYR A 105 -10.83 -5.86 16.14
N THR A 106 -11.91 -6.27 16.82
CA THR A 106 -12.15 -6.02 18.26
C THR A 106 -12.74 -7.23 18.98
N GLY A 107 -12.74 -8.41 18.36
CA GLY A 107 -13.30 -9.63 18.93
C GLY A 107 -12.25 -10.61 19.48
N ASP A 108 -12.64 -11.87 19.61
CA ASP A 108 -11.90 -12.95 20.26
C ASP A 108 -11.53 -14.12 19.31
N HIS A 109 -11.59 -13.90 17.99
CA HIS A 109 -11.22 -14.91 17.00
C HIS A 109 -9.73 -15.29 17.16
N PRO A 110 -9.38 -16.58 17.34
CA PRO A 110 -8.01 -17.00 17.69
C PRO A 110 -6.91 -16.53 16.73
N LEU A 111 -7.21 -16.45 15.43
CA LEU A 111 -6.25 -15.94 14.43
C LEU A 111 -5.92 -14.45 14.59
N TYR A 112 -6.79 -13.66 15.23
CA TYR A 112 -6.73 -12.19 15.23
C TYR A 112 -6.70 -11.58 16.62
N GLU A 113 -6.58 -12.41 17.67
CA GLU A 113 -6.56 -11.96 19.07
C GLU A 113 -5.48 -10.88 19.31
N ARG A 114 -4.29 -11.06 18.73
CA ARG A 114 -3.16 -10.12 18.89
C ARG A 114 -3.44 -8.71 18.37
N ILE A 115 -4.28 -8.56 17.34
CA ILE A 115 -4.64 -7.25 16.78
C ILE A 115 -5.97 -6.71 17.35
N SER A 116 -6.65 -7.48 18.19
CA SER A 116 -7.95 -7.10 18.75
C SER A 116 -7.84 -5.86 19.61
N GLY A 117 -8.64 -4.83 19.30
CA GLY A 117 -8.66 -3.58 20.05
C GLY A 117 -7.41 -2.70 19.86
N THR A 118 -6.56 -3.02 18.88
CA THR A 118 -5.35 -2.25 18.57
C THR A 118 -5.59 -1.24 17.44
N GLU A 119 -4.63 -0.36 17.22
CA GLU A 119 -4.56 0.57 16.08
C GLU A 119 -4.01 -0.09 14.81
N THR A 120 -3.74 -1.41 14.83
CA THR A 120 -3.33 -2.15 13.63
C THR A 120 -4.56 -2.63 12.86
N PRO A 121 -4.78 -2.15 11.62
CA PRO A 121 -5.87 -2.63 10.80
C PRO A 121 -5.65 -4.08 10.38
N ILE A 122 -6.75 -4.83 10.27
CA ILE A 122 -6.75 -6.18 9.69
C ILE A 122 -6.74 -6.13 8.16
N TYR A 123 -7.32 -5.06 7.59
CA TYR A 123 -7.37 -4.80 6.16
C TYR A 123 -7.34 -3.29 5.87
N VAL A 124 -6.65 -2.90 4.80
CA VAL A 124 -6.64 -1.53 4.25
C VAL A 124 -7.05 -1.60 2.79
N GLY A 125 -7.85 -0.63 2.34
CA GLY A 125 -8.20 -0.56 0.93
C GLY A 125 -8.50 0.86 0.46
N LYS A 126 -8.54 1.03 -0.87
CA LYS A 126 -9.06 2.21 -1.54
C LYS A 126 -10.41 1.96 -2.22
N ALA A 127 -11.08 3.05 -2.56
CA ALA A 127 -12.18 3.06 -3.51
C ALA A 127 -11.94 4.19 -4.50
N ASP A 128 -11.86 3.86 -5.79
CA ASP A 128 -11.67 4.86 -6.84
C ASP A 128 -12.99 5.53 -7.23
N PRO A 129 -12.93 6.81 -7.63
CA PRO A 129 -14.12 7.53 -8.06
C PRO A 129 -14.72 6.93 -9.33
N SER A 130 -16.04 7.09 -9.51
CA SER A 130 -16.71 6.72 -10.76
C SER A 130 -16.19 7.48 -11.99
N ASN A 131 -15.58 8.64 -11.75
CA ASN A 131 -14.94 9.47 -12.76
C ASN A 131 -13.55 9.89 -12.27
N GLY A 132 -12.50 9.61 -13.04
CA GLY A 132 -11.11 9.96 -12.72
C GLY A 132 -10.83 11.47 -12.66
N ASP A 133 -11.70 12.29 -13.26
CA ASP A 133 -11.63 13.75 -13.20
C ASP A 133 -12.56 14.38 -12.15
N ALA A 134 -13.19 13.56 -11.30
CA ALA A 134 -14.08 14.04 -10.26
C ALA A 134 -13.34 14.96 -9.27
N SER A 135 -13.88 16.15 -9.07
CA SER A 135 -13.33 17.20 -8.19
C SER A 135 -14.11 17.34 -6.89
N THR A 136 -15.34 16.81 -6.84
CA THR A 136 -16.22 16.83 -5.66
C THR A 136 -16.64 15.43 -5.23
N ALA A 137 -16.93 15.24 -3.94
CA ALA A 137 -17.41 13.95 -3.43
C ALA A 137 -18.65 13.42 -4.18
N ARG A 138 -19.53 14.32 -4.64
CA ARG A 138 -20.72 13.93 -5.42
C ARG A 138 -20.35 13.35 -6.79
N GLU A 139 -19.42 13.98 -7.50
CA GLU A 139 -18.91 13.50 -8.79
C GLU A 139 -18.15 12.17 -8.63
N GLN A 140 -17.48 11.98 -7.50
CA GLN A 140 -16.80 10.72 -7.18
C GLN A 140 -17.78 9.55 -7.02
N GLY A 141 -19.05 9.81 -6.69
CA GLY A 141 -20.07 8.78 -6.43
C GLY A 141 -19.93 8.13 -5.04
N PRO A 142 -20.84 7.22 -4.65
CA PRO A 142 -20.86 6.62 -3.30
C PRO A 142 -19.85 5.47 -3.10
N ARG A 143 -18.66 5.59 -3.70
CA ARG A 143 -17.72 4.48 -3.94
C ARG A 143 -17.10 3.95 -2.65
N LEU A 144 -16.65 4.84 -1.77
CA LEU A 144 -15.98 4.47 -0.53
C LEU A 144 -16.89 3.66 0.40
N THR A 145 -18.12 4.14 0.62
CA THR A 145 -19.07 3.43 1.47
C THR A 145 -19.61 2.16 0.82
N ALA A 146 -19.73 2.12 -0.52
CA ALA A 146 -20.14 0.91 -1.22
C ALA A 146 -19.15 -0.24 -0.99
N ARG A 147 -17.83 0.02 -1.11
CA ARG A 147 -16.78 -0.97 -0.80
C ARG A 147 -16.82 -1.46 0.64
N LEU A 148 -16.99 -0.56 1.61
CA LEU A 148 -17.10 -0.96 3.02
C LEU A 148 -18.34 -1.83 3.29
N ILE A 149 -19.49 -1.51 2.68
CA ILE A 149 -20.71 -2.29 2.79
C ILE A 149 -20.53 -3.68 2.15
N GLU A 150 -19.82 -3.75 1.04
CA GLU A 150 -19.47 -5.00 0.37
C GLU A 150 -18.62 -5.91 1.28
N HIS A 151 -17.55 -5.37 1.88
CA HIS A 151 -16.73 -6.12 2.86
C HIS A 151 -17.53 -6.56 4.07
N ALA A 152 -18.43 -5.70 4.57
CA ALA A 152 -19.36 -6.07 5.64
C ALA A 152 -20.25 -7.26 5.24
N GLY A 153 -20.74 -7.28 3.99
CA GLY A 153 -21.51 -8.37 3.42
C GLY A 153 -20.72 -9.68 3.31
N THR A 154 -19.44 -9.61 2.93
CA THR A 154 -18.54 -10.77 2.89
C THR A 154 -18.34 -11.37 4.27
N ILE A 155 -18.08 -10.55 5.29
CA ILE A 155 -17.94 -11.02 6.68
C ILE A 155 -19.26 -11.60 7.20
N ALA A 156 -20.39 -10.92 6.93
CA ALA A 156 -21.71 -11.40 7.33
C ALA A 156 -22.08 -12.75 6.68
N THR A 157 -21.59 -13.01 5.47
CA THR A 157 -21.78 -14.28 4.78
C THR A 157 -21.04 -15.42 5.51
N ALA A 158 -19.80 -15.19 5.94
CA ALA A 158 -19.04 -16.17 6.74
C ALA A 158 -19.67 -16.38 8.14
N GLU A 159 -20.10 -15.29 8.79
CA GLU A 159 -20.82 -15.36 10.07
C GLU A 159 -22.10 -16.21 9.95
N LYS A 160 -22.92 -15.93 8.93
CA LYS A 160 -24.16 -16.68 8.68
C LYS A 160 -23.87 -18.15 8.43
N TYR A 161 -22.84 -18.47 7.63
CA TYR A 161 -22.46 -19.85 7.37
C TYR A 161 -22.10 -20.60 8.66
N ALA A 162 -21.32 -19.97 9.54
CA ALA A 162 -20.93 -20.54 10.83
C ALA A 162 -22.11 -20.73 11.80
N ILE A 163 -23.19 -19.96 11.66
CA ILE A 163 -24.43 -20.15 12.43
C ILE A 163 -25.24 -21.33 11.88
N GLU A 164 -25.30 -21.47 10.56
CA GLU A 164 -26.12 -22.47 9.87
C GLU A 164 -25.44 -23.85 9.78
N HIS A 165 -24.12 -23.91 9.93
CA HIS A 165 -23.32 -25.12 9.73
C HIS A 165 -22.31 -25.32 10.87
N THR A 166 -21.99 -26.58 11.17
CA THR A 166 -20.87 -26.91 12.05
C THR A 166 -19.56 -26.64 11.32
N LEU A 167 -18.77 -25.69 11.80
CA LEU A 167 -17.45 -25.42 11.24
C LEU A 167 -16.50 -26.63 11.39
N PRO A 168 -15.60 -26.86 10.41
CA PRO A 168 -14.53 -27.83 10.54
C PRO A 168 -13.70 -27.64 11.82
N PRO A 169 -13.14 -28.72 12.40
CA PRO A 169 -12.24 -28.62 13.54
C PRO A 169 -11.08 -27.65 13.27
N GLY A 170 -10.79 -26.78 14.23
CA GLY A 170 -9.73 -25.77 14.12
C GLY A 170 -10.16 -24.42 13.53
N LEU A 171 -11.39 -24.31 12.99
CA LEU A 171 -11.95 -23.03 12.55
C LEU A 171 -12.84 -22.39 13.62
N SER A 172 -12.95 -21.07 13.57
CA SER A 172 -13.76 -20.26 14.51
C SER A 172 -14.64 -19.30 13.73
N ALA A 173 -15.79 -18.94 14.30
CA ALA A 173 -16.73 -18.06 13.62
C ALA A 173 -16.25 -16.60 13.63
N LEU A 174 -16.37 -15.92 12.49
CA LEU A 174 -16.32 -14.46 12.44
C LEU A 174 -17.67 -13.87 12.85
N ARG A 175 -17.63 -12.69 13.48
CA ARG A 175 -18.82 -11.89 13.77
C ARG A 175 -18.65 -10.49 13.20
N LEU A 176 -19.61 -10.02 12.41
CA LEU A 176 -19.54 -8.68 11.83
C LEU A 176 -19.51 -7.58 12.92
N ALA A 177 -20.13 -7.84 14.08
CA ALA A 177 -20.16 -6.91 15.21
C ALA A 177 -18.77 -6.57 15.77
N ASP A 178 -17.78 -7.46 15.57
CA ASP A 178 -16.41 -7.34 16.06
C ASP A 178 -15.53 -6.45 15.16
N PHE A 179 -16.08 -5.93 14.06
CA PHE A 179 -15.34 -5.09 13.12
C PHE A 179 -15.68 -3.60 13.25
N ARG A 180 -14.62 -2.80 13.18
CA ARG A 180 -14.65 -1.34 13.11
C ARG A 180 -14.00 -0.87 11.82
N CYS A 181 -14.27 0.36 11.40
CA CYS A 181 -13.55 0.97 10.30
C CYS A 181 -13.27 2.46 10.55
N ARG A 182 -12.17 2.93 9.97
CA ARG A 182 -11.95 4.34 9.65
C ARG A 182 -12.11 4.52 8.14
N ARG A 183 -12.63 5.67 7.72
CA ARG A 183 -12.80 6.00 6.30
C ARG A 183 -12.54 7.48 6.09
N LEU A 184 -11.88 7.81 4.99
CA LEU A 184 -11.57 9.18 4.62
C LEU A 184 -11.90 9.39 3.15
N VAL A 185 -12.83 10.32 2.88
CA VAL A 185 -13.04 10.84 1.52
C VAL A 185 -11.89 11.80 1.22
N CYS A 186 -11.18 11.58 0.13
CA CYS A 186 -10.03 12.41 -0.26
C CYS A 186 -10.13 12.86 -1.72
N ALA A 187 -9.27 13.80 -2.09
CA ALA A 187 -9.14 14.22 -3.48
C ALA A 187 -8.72 13.05 -4.36
N THR A 188 -9.15 13.08 -5.62
CA THR A 188 -8.81 12.05 -6.60
C THR A 188 -7.29 11.93 -6.76
N ASN A 189 -6.80 10.70 -6.92
CA ASN A 189 -5.40 10.26 -6.96
C ASN A 189 -4.71 10.14 -5.58
N ALA A 190 -5.23 10.79 -4.54
CA ALA A 190 -4.64 10.70 -3.21
C ALA A 190 -4.84 9.32 -2.55
N GLN A 191 -5.91 8.60 -2.92
CA GLN A 191 -6.25 7.29 -2.35
C GLN A 191 -5.21 6.20 -2.68
N LEU A 192 -4.63 6.23 -3.88
CA LEU A 192 -3.68 5.21 -4.34
C LEU A 192 -2.38 5.24 -3.53
N VAL A 193 -1.85 6.45 -3.31
CA VAL A 193 -0.61 6.64 -2.55
C VAL A 193 -0.82 6.36 -1.05
N ALA A 194 -2.00 6.68 -0.53
CA ALA A 194 -2.36 6.45 0.86
C ALA A 194 -2.53 4.97 1.19
N GLU A 195 -3.27 4.22 0.37
CA GLU A 195 -3.45 2.77 0.53
C GLU A 195 -2.11 2.06 0.58
N ARG A 196 -1.24 2.30 -0.41
CA ARG A 196 0.09 1.70 -0.45
C ARG A 196 0.93 2.06 0.77
N HIS A 197 0.86 3.31 1.23
CA HIS A 197 1.58 3.74 2.42
C HIS A 197 1.10 3.03 3.69
N LEU A 198 -0.22 2.96 3.90
CA LEU A 198 -0.83 2.27 5.04
C LEU A 198 -0.54 0.77 5.03
N ILE A 199 -0.59 0.11 3.87
CA ILE A 199 -0.23 -1.31 3.75
C ILE A 199 1.22 -1.54 4.18
N ARG A 200 2.16 -0.71 3.71
CA ARG A 200 3.59 -0.82 4.08
C ARG A 200 3.87 -0.47 5.54
N MET A 201 3.03 0.36 6.15
CA MET A 201 3.16 0.75 7.56
C MET A 201 2.66 -0.35 8.50
N PHE A 202 1.56 -1.01 8.17
CA PHE A 202 0.86 -1.92 9.08
C PHE A 202 0.94 -3.41 8.71
N TRP A 203 1.28 -3.75 7.47
CA TRP A 203 1.19 -5.10 6.90
C TRP A 203 -0.10 -5.83 7.30
N PRO A 204 -1.29 -5.28 6.97
CA PRO A 204 -2.56 -5.83 7.41
C PRO A 204 -2.72 -7.27 6.90
N VAL A 205 -3.10 -8.20 7.77
CA VAL A 205 -3.01 -9.64 7.48
C VAL A 205 -3.97 -10.12 6.38
N TRP A 206 -5.03 -9.37 6.07
CA TRP A 206 -5.97 -9.68 4.98
C TRP A 206 -5.60 -9.08 3.63
N ASN A 207 -4.61 -8.19 3.56
CA ASN A 207 -4.14 -7.63 2.29
C ASN A 207 -3.33 -8.67 1.50
N SER A 208 -3.48 -8.63 0.17
CA SER A 208 -2.75 -9.50 -0.77
C SER A 208 -1.23 -9.31 -0.68
N ASP A 209 -0.78 -8.07 -0.52
CA ASP A 209 0.63 -7.70 -0.35
C ASP A 209 1.29 -8.42 0.84
N THR A 210 0.52 -8.67 1.89
CA THR A 210 1.00 -9.33 3.12
C THR A 210 1.15 -10.83 2.94
N LYS A 211 0.42 -11.45 1.99
CA LYS A 211 0.42 -12.89 1.69
C LYS A 211 0.00 -13.83 2.85
N ALA A 212 -0.48 -13.28 3.97
CA ALA A 212 -0.84 -14.07 5.14
C ALA A 212 -2.23 -14.72 5.01
N CYS A 213 -3.28 -13.91 4.88
CA CYS A 213 -4.68 -14.37 4.84
C CYS A 213 -5.47 -13.58 3.77
N TRP A 214 -4.95 -13.55 2.55
CA TRP A 214 -5.55 -12.77 1.45
C TRP A 214 -6.81 -13.43 0.87
N GLY A 215 -7.60 -12.63 0.14
CA GLY A 215 -8.77 -13.10 -0.63
C GLY A 215 -10.11 -12.55 -0.17
N MET A 216 -10.16 -11.71 0.87
CA MET A 216 -11.41 -11.09 1.35
C MET A 216 -12.14 -10.34 0.23
N SER A 217 -11.42 -9.56 -0.58
CA SER A 217 -11.98 -8.71 -1.64
C SER A 217 -12.13 -9.42 -2.99
N LYS A 218 -11.92 -10.75 -3.04
CA LYS A 218 -12.08 -11.53 -4.26
C LYS A 218 -13.55 -11.67 -4.63
N HIS A 219 -13.88 -11.35 -5.87
CA HIS A 219 -15.17 -11.67 -6.48
C HIS A 219 -15.08 -13.04 -7.17
N GLY A 220 -16.17 -13.82 -7.09
CA GLY A 220 -16.20 -15.15 -7.69
C GLY A 220 -16.54 -15.11 -9.17
N ASP A 221 -15.63 -15.62 -10.01
CA ASP A 221 -15.98 -16.21 -11.31
C ASP A 221 -16.41 -17.68 -11.10
N ALA A 222 -17.21 -18.25 -12.01
CA ALA A 222 -17.61 -19.66 -11.93
C ALA A 222 -16.39 -20.60 -11.88
N ALA A 223 -16.49 -21.70 -11.11
CA ALA A 223 -15.40 -22.68 -10.93
C ALA A 223 -14.87 -23.27 -12.26
N SER A 224 -15.70 -23.29 -13.30
CA SER A 224 -15.35 -23.77 -14.64
C SER A 224 -14.50 -22.82 -15.46
N THR A 225 -14.38 -21.55 -15.07
CA THR A 225 -13.76 -20.52 -15.94
C THR A 225 -12.27 -20.33 -15.69
N ARG A 226 -11.73 -20.65 -14.50
CA ARG A 226 -10.30 -20.55 -14.16
C ARG A 226 -9.95 -21.53 -13.04
N ARG A 227 -8.79 -22.20 -13.12
CA ARG A 227 -8.25 -23.08 -12.05
C ARG A 227 -7.76 -22.30 -10.83
N ASN A 228 -8.58 -21.41 -10.30
CA ASN A 228 -8.21 -20.58 -9.16
C ASN A 228 -8.30 -21.41 -7.88
N LYS A 229 -7.31 -21.31 -7.00
CA LYS A 229 -7.37 -22.00 -5.70
C LYS A 229 -8.35 -21.28 -4.76
N ARG A 230 -8.88 -22.01 -3.78
CA ARG A 230 -9.60 -21.42 -2.64
C ARG A 230 -8.63 -20.52 -1.88
N SER A 231 -8.98 -19.25 -1.73
CA SER A 231 -8.10 -18.26 -1.11
C SER A 231 -7.85 -18.59 0.36
N PRO A 232 -6.70 -18.20 0.95
CA PRO A 232 -6.45 -18.38 2.38
C PRO A 232 -7.57 -17.84 3.27
N TRP A 233 -8.18 -16.70 2.91
CA TRP A 233 -9.33 -16.15 3.63
C TRP A 233 -10.54 -17.09 3.59
N ASP A 234 -10.88 -17.66 2.43
CA ASP A 234 -11.99 -18.62 2.31
C ASP A 234 -11.74 -19.95 3.01
N VAL A 235 -10.46 -20.34 3.17
CA VAL A 235 -10.08 -21.56 3.90
C VAL A 235 -10.42 -21.41 5.39
N VAL A 236 -10.11 -20.26 5.98
CA VAL A 236 -10.35 -20.03 7.42
C VAL A 236 -11.74 -19.45 7.72
N HIS A 237 -12.39 -18.83 6.74
CA HIS A 237 -13.72 -18.21 6.85
C HIS A 237 -14.68 -18.71 5.76
N PRO A 238 -15.15 -19.98 5.85
CA PRO A 238 -16.05 -20.54 4.84
C PRO A 238 -17.41 -19.83 4.83
N GLY A 239 -18.05 -19.78 3.66
CA GLY A 239 -19.43 -19.29 3.52
C GLY A 239 -19.77 -18.72 2.15
N ARG A 240 -18.79 -18.23 1.40
CA ARG A 240 -19.01 -17.77 0.02
C ARG A 240 -19.28 -18.97 -0.89
N ILE A 241 -20.47 -19.03 -1.48
CA ILE A 241 -20.95 -20.19 -2.25
C ILE A 241 -19.94 -20.67 -3.30
N TRP A 242 -19.36 -19.74 -4.07
CA TRP A 242 -18.39 -20.08 -5.11
C TRP A 242 -17.08 -20.68 -4.56
N ALA A 243 -16.72 -20.38 -3.30
CA ALA A 243 -15.53 -20.92 -2.66
C ALA A 243 -15.79 -22.28 -1.98
N LEU A 244 -17.05 -22.69 -1.79
CA LEU A 244 -17.41 -23.96 -1.15
C LEU A 244 -17.31 -25.17 -2.08
N ASP A 245 -17.05 -24.96 -3.37
CA ASP A 245 -16.91 -26.06 -4.34
C ASP A 245 -15.77 -27.01 -3.94
N GLU A 246 -16.09 -28.30 -3.77
CA GLU A 246 -15.16 -29.35 -3.36
C GLU A 246 -14.04 -29.59 -4.39
N GLN A 247 -14.24 -29.17 -5.64
CA GLN A 247 -13.22 -29.27 -6.69
C GLN A 247 -12.10 -28.22 -6.53
N LEU A 248 -12.31 -27.19 -5.71
CA LEU A 248 -11.30 -26.17 -5.47
C LEU A 248 -10.22 -26.67 -4.50
N GLU A 249 -8.97 -26.66 -4.98
CA GLU A 249 -7.81 -26.87 -4.13
C GLU A 249 -7.59 -25.67 -3.20
N ASN A 250 -7.21 -25.93 -1.95
CA ASN A 250 -6.82 -24.89 -1.01
C ASN A 250 -5.46 -24.28 -1.39
N ASN A 251 -5.34 -22.96 -1.30
CA ASN A 251 -4.05 -22.27 -1.47
C ASN A 251 -3.12 -22.48 -0.25
N ALA A 252 -3.69 -22.63 0.94
CA ALA A 252 -3.01 -22.91 2.20
C ALA A 252 -3.93 -23.69 3.14
N THR A 253 -3.36 -24.38 4.13
CA THR A 253 -4.12 -24.95 5.25
C THR A 253 -4.42 -23.89 6.32
N ALA A 254 -5.38 -24.14 7.22
CA ALA A 254 -5.68 -23.23 8.32
C ALA A 254 -4.45 -22.98 9.23
N ASP A 255 -3.66 -24.03 9.50
CA ASP A 255 -2.43 -23.93 10.29
C ASP A 255 -1.35 -23.10 9.59
N GLU A 256 -1.20 -23.25 8.27
CA GLU A 256 -0.30 -22.42 7.48
C GLU A 256 -0.72 -20.95 7.50
N VAL A 257 -2.03 -20.67 7.41
CA VAL A 257 -2.56 -19.30 7.52
C VAL A 257 -2.26 -18.72 8.90
N ALA A 258 -2.47 -19.49 9.97
CA ALA A 258 -2.15 -19.08 11.34
C ALA A 258 -0.64 -18.79 11.50
N ALA A 259 0.23 -19.65 11.00
CA ALA A 259 1.67 -19.47 11.04
C ALA A 259 2.11 -18.20 10.29
N ARG A 260 1.54 -17.95 9.10
CA ARG A 260 1.82 -16.74 8.30
C ARG A 260 1.37 -15.47 9.02
N ILE A 261 0.17 -15.47 9.61
CA ILE A 261 -0.32 -14.34 10.41
C ILE A 261 0.64 -14.06 11.57
N ASN A 262 1.03 -15.08 12.33
CA ASN A 262 1.94 -14.91 13.45
C ASN A 262 3.30 -14.38 13.03
N ALA A 263 3.87 -14.89 11.93
CA ALA A 263 5.15 -14.40 11.41
C ALA A 263 5.10 -12.90 11.05
N ILE A 264 4.00 -12.42 10.44
CA ILE A 264 3.80 -10.99 10.17
C ILE A 264 3.75 -10.20 11.47
N LEU A 265 2.97 -10.66 12.45
CA LEU A 265 2.78 -9.94 13.72
C LEU A 265 4.00 -10.00 14.64
N ASP A 266 4.93 -10.92 14.41
CA ASP A 266 6.22 -11.00 15.10
C ASP A 266 7.21 -9.97 14.52
N GLU A 267 7.25 -9.80 13.21
CA GLU A 267 8.10 -8.78 12.55
C GLU A 267 7.50 -7.37 12.66
N TYR A 268 6.17 -7.25 12.59
CA TYR A 268 5.41 -6.01 12.69
C TYR A 268 4.37 -6.10 13.82
N PRO A 269 4.80 -5.90 15.08
CA PRO A 269 3.91 -5.98 16.23
C PRO A 269 2.71 -5.02 16.15
N PRO A 270 1.55 -5.43 16.69
CA PRO A 270 0.36 -4.58 16.76
C PRO A 270 0.64 -3.25 17.46
N ARG A 271 0.11 -2.15 16.90
CA ARG A 271 0.23 -0.79 17.45
C ARG A 271 -0.89 -0.57 18.47
N THR A 272 -0.57 -0.41 19.74
CA THR A 272 -1.59 -0.35 20.81
C THR A 272 -1.88 1.05 21.34
N ASP A 273 -1.01 2.02 21.06
CA ASP A 273 -1.13 3.40 21.51
C ASP A 273 -1.32 4.34 20.31
N HIS A 274 -2.51 4.93 20.22
CA HIS A 274 -2.87 5.86 19.16
C HIS A 274 -2.03 7.15 19.17
N ALA A 275 -1.71 7.70 20.35
CA ALA A 275 -0.93 8.93 20.45
C ALA A 275 0.52 8.68 20.01
N ALA A 276 1.12 7.57 20.45
CA ALA A 276 2.46 7.17 20.02
C ALA A 276 2.52 6.92 18.50
N LEU A 277 1.49 6.29 17.93
CA LEU A 277 1.38 6.07 16.49
C LEU A 277 1.33 7.38 15.70
N LEU A 278 0.51 8.35 16.14
CA LEU A 278 0.46 9.67 15.50
C LEU A 278 1.82 10.39 15.60
N GLU A 279 2.48 10.32 16.76
CA GLU A 279 3.81 10.93 16.95
C GLU A 279 4.85 10.31 16.01
N GLU A 280 4.86 8.97 15.87
CA GLU A 280 5.73 8.29 14.90
C GLU A 280 5.51 8.78 13.47
N MET A 281 4.25 8.95 13.06
CA MET A 281 3.93 9.49 11.73
C MET A 281 4.39 10.94 11.57
N LEU A 282 4.34 11.74 12.65
CA LEU A 282 4.79 13.13 12.64
C LEU A 282 6.31 13.26 12.56
N VAL A 283 7.08 12.30 13.08
CA VAL A 283 8.55 12.26 12.95
C VAL A 283 8.96 12.30 11.48
N ALA A 284 8.23 11.64 10.59
CA ALA A 284 8.53 11.59 9.16
C ALA A 284 8.35 12.94 8.42
N PHE A 285 7.82 13.98 9.09
CA PHE A 285 7.72 15.34 8.56
C PHE A 285 8.80 16.29 9.12
N ARG A 286 9.62 15.84 10.07
CA ARG A 286 10.71 16.66 10.63
C ARG A 286 11.82 16.79 9.58
N GLN A 287 12.39 17.99 9.46
CA GLN A 287 13.45 18.29 8.50
C GLN A 287 14.87 18.05 9.05
N ASP A 288 14.98 17.31 10.15
CA ASP A 288 16.25 16.99 10.80
C ASP A 288 16.95 15.82 10.07
N ALA A 289 18.23 15.57 10.38
CA ALA A 289 19.16 14.71 9.66
C ALA A 289 18.81 13.20 9.55
N GLY A 290 17.58 12.78 9.87
CA GLY A 290 17.14 11.40 9.73
C GLY A 290 15.63 11.35 9.52
N GLY A 291 15.20 11.01 8.31
CA GLY A 291 13.76 11.06 8.02
C GLY A 291 13.30 10.56 6.67
N ASP A 292 14.07 9.73 5.94
CA ASP A 292 13.42 8.80 5.02
C ASP A 292 13.23 7.50 5.78
N SER A 293 12.03 7.30 6.35
CA SER A 293 11.64 5.97 6.81
C SER A 293 11.45 5.14 5.54
N ASP A 294 12.47 4.41 5.14
CA ASP A 294 12.38 3.40 4.09
C ASP A 294 11.49 2.27 4.60
N LEU A 295 10.17 2.47 4.50
CA LEU A 295 9.20 1.41 4.72
C LEU A 295 9.53 0.27 3.76
N ALA A 296 9.59 -0.95 4.27
CA ALA A 296 9.93 -2.12 3.47
C ALA A 296 9.05 -2.21 2.22
N GLU A 297 9.68 -2.42 1.05
CA GLU A 297 8.95 -2.49 -0.22
C GLU A 297 8.42 -3.88 -0.54
N ALA A 298 8.99 -4.92 0.08
CA ALA A 298 8.64 -6.31 -0.13
C ALA A 298 7.94 -6.92 1.08
N SER A 299 7.01 -7.84 0.82
CA SER A 299 6.32 -8.62 1.85
C SER A 299 7.31 -9.26 2.84
N PRO A 300 6.99 -9.30 4.14
CA PRO A 300 7.81 -10.00 5.11
C PRO A 300 7.87 -11.51 4.81
N LEU A 301 6.80 -12.05 4.22
CA LEU A 301 6.72 -13.44 3.74
C LEU A 301 7.32 -13.57 2.33
N ARG A 302 8.63 -13.31 2.19
CA ARG A 302 9.35 -13.25 0.91
C ARG A 302 9.23 -14.55 0.10
N ASP A 303 9.34 -15.70 0.77
CA ASP A 303 9.36 -17.03 0.15
C ASP A 303 7.96 -17.64 -0.08
N VAL A 304 6.91 -17.01 0.46
CA VAL A 304 5.53 -17.49 0.26
C VAL A 304 5.04 -16.97 -1.11
N PRO A 305 4.51 -17.84 -1.99
CA PRO A 305 3.84 -17.40 -3.20
C PRO A 305 2.65 -16.49 -2.84
N GLY A 306 2.62 -15.29 -3.42
CA GLY A 306 1.46 -14.40 -3.30
C GLY A 306 0.29 -14.86 -4.19
N PRO A 307 -0.84 -14.15 -4.15
CA PRO A 307 -1.89 -14.38 -5.15
C PRO A 307 -1.34 -14.18 -6.57
N THR A 308 -1.80 -14.99 -7.52
CA THR A 308 -1.58 -14.69 -8.94
C THR A 308 -2.30 -13.40 -9.35
N GLU A 309 -1.98 -12.84 -10.51
CA GLU A 309 -2.69 -11.64 -11.03
C GLU A 309 -4.20 -11.85 -11.11
N ASP A 310 -4.65 -13.07 -11.43
CA ASP A 310 -6.07 -13.46 -11.46
C ASP A 310 -6.68 -13.68 -10.06
N GLU A 311 -5.86 -13.88 -9.02
CA GLU A 311 -6.30 -14.15 -7.64
C GLU A 311 -6.29 -12.91 -6.74
N ALA A 312 -5.52 -11.89 -7.11
CA ALA A 312 -5.33 -10.67 -6.30
C ALA A 312 -6.57 -9.75 -6.27
N GLY A 313 -7.57 -10.01 -7.12
CA GLY A 313 -8.62 -9.04 -7.45
C GLY A 313 -8.04 -7.99 -8.39
N GLY A 314 -8.69 -7.76 -9.53
CA GLY A 314 -8.13 -6.88 -10.56
C GLY A 314 -8.10 -5.42 -10.09
N PRO A 315 -7.16 -4.59 -10.56
CA PRO A 315 -7.26 -3.13 -10.45
C PRO A 315 -8.49 -2.55 -11.16
N ASN A 316 -9.22 -3.40 -11.90
CA ASN A 316 -10.43 -3.09 -12.64
C ASN A 316 -11.70 -3.76 -12.07
N ASP A 317 -11.65 -4.36 -10.88
CA ASP A 317 -12.89 -4.84 -10.20
C ASP A 317 -13.68 -3.67 -9.57
N ASP A 318 -13.52 -2.47 -10.13
CA ASP A 318 -14.13 -1.18 -9.75
C ASP A 318 -15.51 -0.97 -10.39
#